data_AF-A0AA37TY52-F1
#
_entry.id   AF-A0AA37TY52-F1
#
_cell.length_a   1.000
_cell.length_b   1.000
_cell.length_c   1.000
_cell.angle_alpha   90.00
_cell.angle_beta   90.00
_cell.angle_gamma   90.00
#
_symmetry.space_group_name_H-M   'P 1'
#
loop_
_entity.id
_entity.type
_entity.pdbx_description
1 polymer ?
#
loop_
_entity_poly.entity_id
_entity_poly.type
_entity_poly.pdbx_seq_one_letter_code
_entity_poly.pdbx_strand_id
1 'polypeptide(L)'
;MDLTKMNRDDLKALQGKLRVIGNASDALAEGGFEPLICLTGDASVITVEPILSMGPVAEVVLFEAVTDFPVILHPSETVEDAAHNALVDALETRVGLPEACATVEALQVKQQSSELDLVSGPVTEAEKRQIEDMFLKGASNAEISASLRRHPSIIGSHIYYFKKRQVEAAPVKSSVASAQPTEARKAVVALAGQAADQRATTSKIQKPGGDQGGLQQLHPAEHDPVQSGAVSGQSPATAPEQAAENLPMIRSPIWDHVKALGFPKGWDAELDLEMVEAFARGVKVDQLALDLDVDSKLIKDRYAALTACIRNDRGHMQIDGQEKLVRILRERVKILRAGAKAA
;
A
#
# COMPACT_ATOMS: atom_id res chain seq x y z
N MET A 1 -1.68 -30.18 14.81
CA MET A 1 -2.62 -29.52 15.73
C MET A 1 -3.98 -29.43 15.07
N ASP A 2 -5.04 -29.96 15.69
CA ASP A 2 -6.40 -29.93 15.12
C ASP A 2 -7.14 -28.68 15.61
N LEU A 3 -7.17 -27.65 14.77
CA LEU A 3 -7.80 -26.35 15.10
C LEU A 3 -9.31 -26.47 15.34
N THR A 4 -9.95 -27.54 14.87
CA THR A 4 -11.40 -27.74 15.02
C THR A 4 -11.81 -28.14 16.44
N LYS A 5 -10.83 -28.53 17.28
CA LYS A 5 -11.05 -28.95 18.68
C LYS A 5 -10.68 -27.89 19.70
N MET A 6 -10.14 -26.74 19.27
CA MET A 6 -9.78 -25.67 20.19
C MET A 6 -11.03 -24.90 20.63
N ASN A 7 -11.06 -24.52 21.92
CA ASN A 7 -12.09 -23.60 22.38
C ASN A 7 -11.78 -22.17 21.90
N ARG A 8 -12.74 -21.26 22.08
CA ARG A 8 -12.64 -19.87 21.61
C ARG A 8 -11.49 -19.10 22.27
N ASP A 9 -11.20 -19.38 23.53
CA ASP A 9 -10.16 -18.69 24.28
C ASP A 9 -8.77 -19.14 23.84
N ASP A 10 -8.58 -20.44 23.59
CA ASP A 10 -7.33 -20.96 23.06
C ASP A 10 -7.06 -20.46 21.63
N LEU A 11 -8.11 -20.33 20.81
CA LEU A 11 -8.00 -19.72 19.48
C LEU A 11 -7.58 -18.25 19.57
N LYS A 12 -8.11 -17.50 20.54
CA LYS A 12 -7.73 -16.11 20.78
C LYS A 12 -6.28 -16.00 21.26
N ALA A 13 -5.84 -16.91 22.13
CA ALA A 13 -4.45 -17.00 22.58
C ALA A 13 -3.50 -17.34 21.42
N LEU A 14 -3.86 -18.31 20.57
CA LEU A 14 -3.12 -18.67 19.37
C LEU A 14 -3.01 -17.49 18.40
N GLN A 15 -4.11 -16.75 18.18
CA GLN A 15 -4.11 -15.56 17.35
C GLN A 15 -3.17 -14.47 17.90
N GLY A 16 -3.14 -14.28 19.22
CA GLY A 16 -2.21 -13.37 19.89
C GLY A 16 -0.75 -13.76 19.64
N LYS A 17 -0.41 -15.04 19.82
CA LYS A 17 0.94 -15.56 19.58
C LYS A 17 1.37 -15.40 18.11
N LEU A 18 0.50 -15.74 17.16
CA LEU A 18 0.78 -15.57 15.73
C LEU A 18 0.99 -14.11 15.35
N ARG A 19 0.28 -13.17 15.99
CA ARG A 19 0.50 -11.73 15.77
C ARG A 19 1.88 -11.28 16.27
N VAL A 20 2.30 -11.74 17.44
CA VAL A 20 3.65 -11.42 17.98
C VAL A 20 4.74 -11.96 17.04
N ILE A 21 4.58 -13.20 16.54
CA ILE A 21 5.50 -13.79 15.57
C ILE A 21 5.53 -12.98 14.27
N GLY A 22 4.36 -12.53 13.77
CA GLY A 22 4.28 -11.67 12.59
C GLY A 22 5.02 -10.34 12.77
N ASN A 23 4.78 -9.64 13.88
CA ASN A 23 5.46 -8.38 14.16
C ASN A 23 6.99 -8.55 14.28
N ALA A 24 7.45 -9.64 14.92
CA ALA A 24 8.88 -9.94 15.02
C ALA A 24 9.49 -10.26 13.64
N SER A 25 8.74 -10.97 12.79
CA SER A 25 9.13 -11.25 11.40
C SER A 25 9.27 -9.96 10.58
N ASP A 26 8.34 -9.03 10.72
CA ASP A 26 8.38 -7.73 10.02
C ASP A 26 9.59 -6.91 10.47
N ALA A 27 9.87 -6.84 11.78
CA ALA A 27 11.05 -6.16 12.30
C ALA A 27 12.37 -6.78 11.81
N LEU A 28 12.44 -8.11 11.69
CA LEU A 28 13.60 -8.81 11.12
C LEU A 28 13.76 -8.51 9.61
N ALA A 29 12.65 -8.46 8.87
CA ALA A 29 12.65 -8.10 7.45
C ALA A 29 13.11 -6.66 7.22
N GLU A 30 12.68 -5.72 8.06
CA GLU A 30 13.18 -4.34 8.06
C GLU A 30 14.70 -4.27 8.32
N GLY A 31 15.22 -5.19 9.14
CA GLY A 31 16.65 -5.38 9.40
C GLY A 31 17.44 -6.05 8.26
N GLY A 32 16.78 -6.46 7.16
CA GLY A 32 17.43 -7.12 6.02
C GLY A 32 17.65 -8.62 6.21
N PHE A 33 16.88 -9.26 7.09
CA PHE A 33 16.87 -10.71 7.28
C PHE A 33 15.63 -11.35 6.66
N GLU A 34 15.73 -12.61 6.25
CA GLU A 34 14.57 -13.39 5.78
C GLU A 34 14.19 -14.43 6.83
N PRO A 35 13.23 -14.13 7.73
CA PRO A 35 12.85 -15.04 8.80
C PRO A 35 12.04 -16.23 8.26
N LEU A 36 12.50 -17.43 8.57
CA LEU A 36 11.82 -18.68 8.30
C LEU A 36 11.10 -19.14 9.57
N ILE A 37 9.78 -18.95 9.60
CA ILE A 37 8.94 -19.35 10.73
C ILE A 37 8.53 -20.82 10.55
N CYS A 38 9.05 -21.70 11.40
CA CYS A 38 8.65 -23.10 11.40
C CYS A 38 7.70 -23.38 12.59
N LEU A 39 6.44 -23.70 12.28
CA LEU A 39 5.41 -24.04 13.26
C LEU A 39 5.28 -25.57 13.44
N THR A 40 6.40 -26.27 13.53
CA THR A 40 6.42 -27.74 13.71
C THR A 40 6.84 -28.10 15.13
N GLY A 41 5.90 -28.57 15.96
CA GLY A 41 6.15 -29.10 17.30
C GLY A 41 5.73 -28.16 18.44
N ASP A 42 6.26 -28.43 19.64
CA ASP A 42 5.96 -27.70 20.88
C ASP A 42 6.74 -26.36 21.01
N ALA A 43 7.68 -26.10 20.08
CA ALA A 43 8.46 -24.88 20.00
C ALA A 43 8.31 -24.22 18.62
N SER A 44 8.27 -22.89 18.60
CA SER A 44 8.30 -22.11 17.36
C SER A 44 9.75 -21.72 17.09
N VAL A 45 10.33 -22.20 16.00
CA VAL A 45 11.70 -21.85 15.63
C VAL A 45 11.65 -20.73 14.59
N ILE A 46 12.35 -19.64 14.87
CA ILE A 46 12.61 -18.58 13.88
C ILE A 46 14.05 -18.78 13.41
N THR A 47 14.19 -19.34 12.20
CA THR A 47 15.51 -19.41 11.56
C THR A 47 15.73 -18.12 10.81
N VAL A 48 16.86 -17.45 11.04
CA VAL A 48 17.16 -16.19 10.38
C VAL A 48 18.29 -16.43 9.40
N GLU A 49 18.00 -16.33 8.10
CA GLU A 49 19.03 -16.37 7.07
C GLU A 49 19.42 -14.93 6.67
N PRO A 50 20.72 -14.57 6.69
CA PRO A 50 21.16 -13.30 6.14
C PRO A 50 20.99 -13.33 4.62
N ILE A 51 20.28 -12.35 4.07
CA ILE A 51 19.97 -12.24 2.62
C ILE A 51 21.26 -12.18 1.75
N LEU A 52 22.42 -11.90 2.35
CA LEU A 52 23.70 -11.72 1.65
C LEU A 52 24.87 -12.51 2.26
N SER A 53 24.67 -13.76 2.71
CA SER A 53 25.78 -14.63 3.12
C SER A 53 26.19 -15.60 2.00
N MET A 54 27.46 -15.50 1.53
CA MET A 54 28.11 -16.52 0.69
C MET A 54 28.83 -17.57 1.53
N GLY A 55 28.15 -18.14 2.53
CA GLY A 55 28.70 -19.21 3.37
C GLY A 55 27.65 -19.86 4.29
N PRO A 56 27.83 -21.13 4.69
CA PRO A 56 26.84 -21.88 5.46
C PRO A 56 26.96 -21.56 6.95
N VAL A 57 26.33 -20.48 7.39
CA VAL A 57 26.08 -20.27 8.82
C VAL A 57 24.65 -19.75 8.96
N ALA A 58 23.71 -20.68 9.12
CA ALA A 58 22.39 -20.35 9.61
C ALA A 58 22.50 -20.15 11.12
N GLU A 59 22.16 -18.95 11.60
CA GLU A 59 22.06 -18.69 13.02
C GLU A 59 20.65 -19.08 13.47
N VAL A 60 20.55 -20.16 14.25
CA VAL A 60 19.27 -20.67 14.76
C VAL A 60 18.96 -19.92 16.04
N VAL A 61 18.01 -18.98 15.97
CA VAL A 61 17.46 -18.33 17.17
C VAL A 61 16.28 -19.16 17.65
N LEU A 62 16.54 -19.99 18.67
CA LEU A 62 15.55 -20.90 19.23
C LEU A 62 14.68 -20.14 20.25
N PHE A 63 13.41 -19.90 19.90
CA PHE A 63 12.41 -19.44 20.84
C PHE A 63 11.67 -20.67 21.40
N GLU A 64 12.09 -21.17 22.57
CA GLU A 64 11.20 -22.02 23.35
C GLU A 64 9.98 -21.19 23.75
N ALA A 65 8.78 -21.69 23.45
CA ALA A 65 7.54 -21.05 23.83
C ALA A 65 7.52 -20.84 25.35
N VAL A 66 7.62 -19.59 25.79
CA VAL A 66 7.46 -19.20 27.20
C VAL A 66 6.03 -19.54 27.61
N THR A 67 5.84 -20.61 28.39
CA THR A 67 4.50 -21.05 28.78
C THR A 67 3.98 -20.41 30.07
N ASP A 68 4.78 -19.75 30.90
CA ASP A 68 4.35 -19.50 32.30
C ASP A 68 4.72 -18.16 32.97
N PHE A 69 5.08 -17.09 32.25
CA PHE A 69 5.33 -15.80 32.91
C PHE A 69 4.19 -14.78 32.72
N PRO A 70 3.54 -14.32 33.81
CA PRO A 70 2.64 -13.17 33.73
C PRO A 70 3.48 -11.90 33.53
N VAL A 71 3.33 -11.24 32.37
CA VAL A 71 3.88 -9.91 32.15
C VAL A 71 3.05 -8.91 32.98
N ILE A 72 3.62 -8.42 34.08
CA ILE A 72 3.02 -7.36 34.89
C ILE A 72 3.48 -6.03 34.31
N LEU A 73 2.62 -5.36 33.56
CA LEU A 73 2.91 -4.04 33.00
C LEU A 73 2.86 -2.98 34.11
N HIS A 74 3.97 -2.28 34.33
CA HIS A 74 3.97 -1.06 35.10
C HIS A 74 3.37 0.09 34.28
N PRO A 75 2.59 1.01 34.89
CA PRO A 75 1.80 2.02 34.18
C PRO A 75 2.61 3.09 33.42
N SER A 76 3.95 3.02 33.42
CA SER A 76 4.85 3.96 32.75
C SER A 76 5.72 3.33 31.65
N GLU A 77 5.65 2.02 31.41
CA GLU A 77 6.43 1.36 30.35
C GLU A 77 5.61 1.19 29.08
N THR A 78 6.26 1.40 27.94
CA THR A 78 5.66 1.01 26.65
C THR A 78 5.68 -0.51 26.53
N VAL A 79 4.77 -1.07 25.72
CA VAL A 79 4.68 -2.53 25.50
C VAL A 79 5.97 -3.08 24.89
N GLU A 80 6.71 -2.26 24.15
CA GLU A 80 7.99 -2.60 23.52
C GLU A 80 9.12 -2.66 24.56
N ASP A 81 9.19 -1.69 25.47
CA ASP A 81 10.18 -1.69 26.57
C ASP A 81 9.95 -2.84 27.54
N ALA A 82 8.67 -3.11 27.89
CA ALA A 82 8.31 -4.23 28.76
C ALA A 82 8.60 -5.59 28.13
N ALA A 83 8.41 -5.73 26.81
CA ALA A 83 8.75 -6.97 26.09
C ALA A 83 10.26 -7.17 25.97
N HIS A 84 11.02 -6.09 25.76
CA HIS A 84 12.48 -6.12 25.74
C HIS A 84 13.05 -6.50 27.11
N ASN A 85 12.59 -5.84 28.18
CA ASN A 85 13.03 -6.10 29.55
C ASN A 85 12.67 -7.52 30.02
N ALA A 86 11.46 -8.01 29.68
CA ALA A 86 11.07 -9.38 29.99
C ALA A 86 11.90 -10.43 29.23
N LEU A 87 12.35 -10.12 28.01
CA LEU A 87 13.23 -11.00 27.24
C LEU A 87 14.65 -11.04 27.85
N VAL A 88 15.17 -9.88 28.26
CA VAL A 88 16.48 -9.76 28.91
C VAL A 88 16.50 -10.50 30.24
N ASP A 89 15.51 -10.26 31.11
CA ASP A 89 15.37 -10.96 32.39
C ASP A 89 15.22 -12.48 32.21
N ALA A 90 14.46 -12.92 31.20
CA ALA A 90 14.29 -14.34 30.91
C ALA A 90 15.58 -15.01 30.44
N LEU A 91 16.44 -14.29 29.72
CA LEU A 91 17.75 -14.77 29.29
C LEU A 91 18.77 -14.80 30.44
N GLU A 92 18.79 -13.76 31.29
CA GLU A 92 19.66 -13.70 32.48
C GLU A 92 19.33 -14.79 33.49
N THR A 93 18.05 -15.05 33.72
CA THR A 93 17.59 -16.00 34.74
C THR A 93 17.79 -17.47 34.31
N ARG A 94 17.74 -17.78 33.00
CA ARG A 94 17.80 -19.17 32.51
C ARG A 94 19.19 -19.67 32.12
N VAL A 95 20.12 -18.82 31.72
CA VAL A 95 21.40 -19.29 31.15
C VAL A 95 22.52 -19.42 32.20
N GLY A 96 22.41 -18.77 33.36
CA GLY A 96 23.33 -19.00 34.48
C GLY A 96 24.83 -18.88 34.14
N LEU A 97 25.17 -18.14 33.07
CA LEU A 97 26.52 -18.01 32.57
C LEU A 97 26.78 -16.52 32.24
N PRO A 98 27.75 -15.87 32.91
CA PRO A 98 28.16 -14.50 32.59
C PRO A 98 28.73 -14.34 31.16
N GLU A 99 28.97 -15.45 30.43
CA GLU A 99 29.44 -15.43 29.05
C GLU A 99 28.37 -15.06 28.01
N ALA A 100 27.07 -15.28 28.29
CA ALA A 100 26.00 -14.94 27.34
C ALA A 100 25.78 -13.43 27.24
N CYS A 101 25.79 -12.71 28.37
CA CYS A 101 25.79 -11.24 28.38
C CYS A 101 27.05 -10.68 27.71
N ALA A 102 28.22 -11.31 27.91
CA ALA A 102 29.43 -10.89 27.20
C ALA A 102 29.35 -11.11 25.68
N THR A 103 28.56 -12.08 25.21
CA THR A 103 28.38 -12.34 23.77
C THR A 103 27.40 -11.36 23.14
N VAL A 104 26.31 -11.01 23.84
CA VAL A 104 25.35 -9.98 23.41
C VAL A 104 26.00 -8.60 23.51
N GLU A 105 26.70 -8.27 24.60
CA GLU A 105 27.50 -7.05 24.69
C GLU A 105 28.61 -7.03 23.64
N ALA A 106 29.29 -8.14 23.31
CA ALA A 106 30.30 -8.16 22.24
C ALA A 106 29.69 -7.99 20.84
N LEU A 107 28.47 -8.48 20.58
CA LEU A 107 27.74 -8.28 19.34
C LEU A 107 27.20 -6.84 19.24
N GLN A 108 26.71 -6.28 20.34
CA GLN A 108 26.23 -4.91 20.44
C GLN A 108 27.38 -3.90 20.41
N VAL A 109 28.52 -4.22 21.01
CA VAL A 109 29.78 -3.48 20.89
C VAL A 109 30.32 -3.59 19.47
N LYS A 110 30.25 -4.74 18.77
CA LYS A 110 30.61 -4.82 17.34
C LYS A 110 29.69 -4.00 16.43
N GLN A 111 28.39 -3.94 16.73
CA GLN A 111 27.44 -3.09 16.00
C GLN A 111 27.67 -1.60 16.30
N GLN A 112 27.95 -1.22 17.55
CA GLN A 112 28.22 0.18 17.94
C GLN A 112 29.63 0.65 17.58
N SER A 113 30.64 -0.22 17.51
CA SER A 113 32.02 0.15 17.17
C SER A 113 32.33 0.13 15.67
N SER A 114 31.38 -0.28 14.82
CA SER A 114 31.49 -0.16 13.36
C SER A 114 30.79 1.10 12.81
N GLU A 115 30.10 1.87 13.65
CA GLU A 115 29.63 3.22 13.33
C GLU A 115 30.78 4.24 13.45
N LEU A 116 31.93 3.89 12.86
CA LEU A 116 33.11 4.73 12.70
C LEU A 116 32.75 5.93 11.83
N ASP A 117 32.41 7.08 12.44
CA ASP A 117 32.25 8.42 11.83
C ASP A 117 31.95 8.34 10.32
N LEU A 118 30.83 7.69 9.98
CA LEU A 118 30.46 7.55 8.59
C LEU A 118 30.15 8.95 8.08
N VAL A 119 30.77 9.32 6.96
CA VAL A 119 30.58 10.64 6.38
C VAL A 119 29.12 10.73 5.95
N SER A 120 28.35 11.56 6.66
CA SER A 120 26.97 11.87 6.34
C SER A 120 26.91 13.10 5.43
N GLY A 121 25.96 13.14 4.50
CA GLY A 121 25.80 14.24 3.55
C GLY A 121 25.81 13.79 2.08
N PRO A 122 25.57 14.71 1.13
CA PRO A 122 25.51 14.37 -0.28
C PRO A 122 26.84 13.80 -0.78
N VAL A 123 26.76 12.85 -1.70
CA VAL A 123 27.93 12.28 -2.39
C VAL A 123 28.47 13.32 -3.36
N THR A 124 29.72 13.72 -3.17
CA THR A 124 30.42 14.66 -4.06
C THR A 124 30.64 14.06 -5.44
N GLU A 125 30.81 14.88 -6.48
CA GLU A 125 31.06 14.37 -7.84
C GLU A 125 32.33 13.52 -7.95
N ALA A 126 33.34 13.78 -7.12
CA ALA A 126 34.55 12.95 -7.04
C ALA A 126 34.24 11.57 -6.47
N GLU A 127 33.48 11.50 -5.37
CA GLU A 127 33.04 10.23 -4.78
C GLU A 127 32.14 9.45 -5.75
N LYS A 128 31.24 10.10 -6.50
CA LYS A 128 30.39 9.44 -7.51
C LYS A 128 31.23 8.70 -8.56
N ARG A 129 32.23 9.39 -9.14
CA ARG A 129 33.15 8.77 -10.11
C ARG A 129 33.93 7.60 -9.50
N GLN A 130 34.32 7.71 -8.23
CA GLN A 130 35.02 6.63 -7.53
C GLN A 130 34.11 5.42 -7.27
N ILE A 131 32.85 5.64 -6.86
CA ILE A 131 31.84 4.57 -6.71
C ILE A 131 31.63 3.85 -8.04
N GLU A 132 31.44 4.60 -9.12
CA GLU A 132 31.22 4.04 -10.46
C GLU A 132 32.43 3.22 -10.95
N ASP A 133 33.66 3.73 -10.78
CA ASP A 133 34.90 3.04 -11.15
C ASP A 133 35.10 1.74 -10.35
N MET A 134 34.93 1.78 -9.02
CA MET A 134 35.05 0.59 -8.17
C MET A 134 33.97 -0.46 -8.51
N PHE A 135 32.73 -0.01 -8.76
CA PHE A 135 31.64 -0.89 -9.15
C PHE A 135 31.90 -1.58 -10.50
N LEU A 136 32.40 -0.83 -11.50
CA LEU A 136 32.78 -1.39 -12.80
C LEU A 136 33.96 -2.38 -12.70
N LYS A 137 34.82 -2.24 -11.69
CA LYS A 137 35.89 -3.20 -11.35
C LYS A 137 35.40 -4.44 -10.60
N GLY A 138 34.10 -4.52 -10.28
CA GLY A 138 33.49 -5.66 -9.60
C GLY A 138 33.54 -5.60 -8.07
N ALA A 139 33.88 -4.45 -7.48
CA ALA A 139 33.82 -4.28 -6.03
C ALA A 139 32.38 -4.38 -5.51
N SER A 140 32.20 -5.04 -4.38
CA SER A 140 30.93 -5.14 -3.68
C SER A 140 30.52 -3.81 -3.02
N ASN A 141 29.23 -3.63 -2.73
CA ASN A 141 28.73 -2.43 -2.05
C ASN A 141 29.40 -2.22 -0.68
N ALA A 142 29.74 -3.30 0.03
CA ALA A 142 30.41 -3.26 1.32
C ALA A 142 31.86 -2.75 1.19
N GLU A 143 32.61 -3.23 0.19
CA GLU A 143 33.98 -2.77 -0.07
C GLU A 143 34.02 -1.30 -0.48
N ILE A 144 33.07 -0.86 -1.32
CA ILE A 144 32.94 0.54 -1.73
C ILE A 144 32.55 1.42 -0.52
N SER A 145 31.61 0.96 0.30
CA SER A 145 31.19 1.64 1.54
C SER A 145 32.35 1.81 2.52
N ALA A 146 33.12 0.75 2.75
CA ALA A 146 34.30 0.78 3.61
C ALA A 146 35.38 1.74 3.07
N SER A 147 35.65 1.69 1.75
CA SER A 147 36.64 2.56 1.12
C SER A 147 36.28 4.05 1.20
N LEU A 148 35.00 4.39 1.18
CA LEU A 148 34.53 5.78 1.20
C LEU A 148 34.09 6.25 2.59
N ARG A 149 34.11 5.36 3.59
CA ARG A 149 33.54 5.60 4.93
C ARG A 149 32.11 6.16 4.85
N ARG A 150 31.31 5.60 3.94
CA ARG A 150 29.91 5.99 3.68
C ARG A 150 28.98 4.84 4.02
N HIS A 151 27.75 5.16 4.40
CA HIS A 151 26.74 4.13 4.66
C HIS A 151 26.43 3.29 3.40
N PRO A 152 26.31 1.94 3.51
CA PRO A 152 26.04 1.06 2.36
C PRO A 152 24.80 1.43 1.54
N SER A 153 23.75 1.96 2.19
CA SER A 153 22.51 2.39 1.50
C SER A 153 22.74 3.56 0.53
N ILE A 154 23.66 4.48 0.83
CA ILE A 154 24.02 5.60 -0.04
C ILE A 154 24.70 5.08 -1.30
N ILE A 155 25.62 4.11 -1.13
CA ILE A 155 26.34 3.46 -2.22
C ILE A 155 25.36 2.68 -3.12
N GLY A 156 24.49 1.86 -2.51
CA GLY A 156 23.49 1.08 -3.23
C GLY A 156 22.54 1.96 -4.05
N SER A 157 22.08 3.07 -3.48
CA SER A 157 21.24 4.04 -4.18
C SER A 157 21.95 4.64 -5.40
N HIS A 158 23.24 4.99 -5.27
CA HIS A 158 24.01 5.55 -6.37
C HIS A 158 24.22 4.56 -7.52
N ILE A 159 24.61 3.32 -7.20
CA ILE A 159 24.81 2.24 -8.19
C ILE A 159 23.50 1.93 -8.92
N TYR A 160 22.36 1.93 -8.23
CA TYR A 160 21.05 1.74 -8.86
C TYR A 160 20.78 2.78 -9.95
N TYR A 161 20.95 4.08 -9.65
CA TYR A 161 20.74 5.14 -10.62
C TYR A 161 21.76 5.12 -11.77
N PHE A 162 23.01 4.75 -11.47
CA PHE A 162 24.05 4.58 -12.49
C PHE A 162 23.67 3.48 -13.51
N LYS A 163 23.25 2.29 -13.04
CA LYS A 163 22.76 1.22 -13.92
C LYS A 163 21.56 1.66 -14.75
N LYS A 164 20.60 2.36 -14.14
CA LYS A 164 19.43 2.89 -14.85
C LYS A 164 19.83 3.84 -15.99
N ARG A 165 20.77 4.76 -15.74
CA ARG A 165 21.30 5.66 -16.78
C ARG A 165 21.99 4.91 -17.91
N GLN A 166 22.73 3.83 -17.63
CA GLN A 166 23.35 3.02 -18.69
C GLN A 166 22.30 2.35 -19.60
N VAL A 167 21.19 1.87 -19.03
CA VAL A 167 20.09 1.29 -19.81
C VAL A 167 19.39 2.36 -20.66
N GLU A 168 19.15 3.53 -20.09
CA GLU A 168 18.51 4.65 -20.81
C GLU A 168 19.41 5.26 -21.90
N ALA A 169 20.74 5.27 -21.68
CA ALA A 169 21.72 5.81 -22.62
C ALA A 169 22.13 4.82 -23.72
N ALA A 170 21.79 3.53 -23.58
CA ALA A 170 22.04 2.55 -24.62
C ALA A 170 21.27 2.97 -25.88
N PRO A 171 21.95 3.24 -27.02
CA PRO A 171 21.27 3.64 -28.23
C PRO A 171 20.28 2.54 -28.59
N VAL A 172 18.99 2.90 -28.66
CA VAL A 172 17.93 2.02 -29.15
C VAL A 172 18.41 1.53 -30.50
N LYS A 173 18.94 0.30 -30.54
CA LYS A 173 19.33 -0.34 -31.79
C LYS A 173 18.04 -0.47 -32.57
N SER A 174 17.78 0.50 -33.45
CA SER A 174 16.66 0.44 -34.36
C SER A 174 16.98 -0.72 -35.29
N SER A 175 16.52 -1.91 -34.92
CA SER A 175 16.34 -3.04 -35.81
C SER A 175 15.20 -2.67 -36.76
N VAL A 176 15.45 -1.66 -37.61
CA VAL A 176 14.72 -1.51 -38.85
C VAL A 176 15.39 -2.53 -39.76
N ALA A 177 14.85 -3.74 -39.74
CA ALA A 177 15.07 -4.68 -40.82
C ALA A 177 14.76 -3.94 -42.13
N SER A 178 15.81 -3.69 -42.91
CA SER A 178 15.72 -3.16 -44.26
C SER A 178 14.95 -4.17 -45.11
N ALA A 179 13.62 -4.04 -45.11
CA ALA A 179 12.77 -4.68 -46.08
C ALA A 179 12.97 -3.94 -47.40
N GLN A 180 13.77 -4.52 -48.29
CA GLN A 180 13.85 -4.06 -49.67
C GLN A 180 12.45 -4.08 -50.30
N PRO A 181 12.00 -2.99 -50.94
CA PRO A 181 10.76 -2.99 -51.68
C PRO A 181 10.98 -3.76 -52.98
N THR A 182 10.39 -4.95 -53.08
CA THR A 182 10.37 -5.71 -54.34
C THR A 182 9.42 -4.99 -55.31
N GLU A 183 10.01 -4.35 -56.33
CA GLU A 183 9.32 -3.85 -57.52
C GLU A 183 8.62 -4.99 -58.26
N ALA A 184 7.38 -5.32 -57.90
CA ALA A 184 6.61 -6.34 -58.63
C ALA A 184 5.09 -6.10 -58.56
N ARG A 185 4.62 -4.86 -58.66
CA ARG A 185 3.19 -4.56 -58.92
C ARG A 185 3.00 -3.35 -59.85
N LYS A 186 3.41 -3.51 -61.11
CA LYS A 186 2.93 -2.73 -62.25
C LYS A 186 2.63 -3.69 -63.40
N ALA A 187 1.46 -4.33 -63.37
CA ALA A 187 0.74 -4.87 -64.54
C ALA A 187 -0.44 -5.75 -64.12
N VAL A 188 -1.56 -5.15 -63.72
CA VAL A 188 -2.91 -5.69 -63.98
C VAL A 188 -3.82 -4.48 -64.24
N VAL A 189 -3.90 -4.05 -65.51
CA VAL A 189 -5.15 -4.07 -66.32
C VAL A 189 -6.31 -3.37 -65.59
N ALA A 190 -6.62 -2.10 -65.83
CA ALA A 190 -7.09 -1.50 -67.08
C ALA A 190 -8.26 -2.26 -67.72
N LEU A 191 -9.37 -2.44 -66.98
CA LEU A 191 -10.69 -2.66 -67.59
C LEU A 191 -11.81 -2.40 -66.55
N ALA A 192 -12.39 -1.20 -66.58
CA ALA A 192 -13.79 -0.91 -66.17
C ALA A 192 -14.00 0.60 -66.13
N GLY A 193 -14.18 1.20 -67.31
CA GLY A 193 -14.93 2.44 -67.43
C GLY A 193 -16.40 2.12 -67.75
N GLN A 194 -17.29 2.98 -67.23
CA GLN A 194 -18.66 3.22 -67.69
C GLN A 194 -19.80 2.30 -67.19
N ALA A 195 -20.42 2.72 -66.09
CA ALA A 195 -21.88 2.96 -65.99
C ALA A 195 -22.06 3.98 -64.85
N ALA A 196 -22.25 5.25 -65.13
CA ALA A 196 -23.55 5.88 -65.37
C ALA A 196 -24.54 5.72 -64.19
N ASP A 197 -24.76 6.86 -63.52
CA ASP A 197 -26.07 7.33 -63.06
C ASP A 197 -26.76 6.58 -61.91
N GLN A 198 -26.76 7.18 -60.71
CA GLN A 198 -27.99 7.66 -60.07
C GLN A 198 -27.78 8.26 -58.66
N ARG A 199 -28.35 9.47 -58.53
CA ARG A 199 -29.08 10.04 -57.39
C ARG A 199 -28.40 10.31 -56.04
N ALA A 200 -28.30 11.62 -55.80
CA ALA A 200 -28.59 12.29 -54.54
C ALA A 200 -29.61 11.57 -53.64
N THR A 201 -29.34 11.54 -52.33
CA THR A 201 -30.12 12.30 -51.34
C THR A 201 -29.41 12.31 -49.99
N THR A 202 -29.32 13.52 -49.44
CA THR A 202 -29.00 13.82 -48.04
C THR A 202 -30.10 13.26 -47.12
N SER A 203 -29.75 12.47 -46.11
CA SER A 203 -30.67 12.16 -45.01
C SER A 203 -30.12 12.69 -43.68
N LYS A 204 -30.75 13.79 -43.30
CA LYS A 204 -30.69 14.52 -42.03
C LYS A 204 -31.56 13.72 -41.05
N ILE A 205 -30.97 13.05 -40.05
CA ILE A 205 -31.75 12.39 -39.01
C ILE A 205 -32.18 13.44 -37.99
N GLN A 206 -33.47 13.74 -38.05
CA GLN A 206 -34.22 14.69 -37.26
C GLN A 206 -34.80 13.95 -36.04
N LYS A 207 -34.63 14.54 -34.85
CA LYS A 207 -35.29 14.09 -33.61
C LYS A 207 -36.82 14.18 -33.77
N PRO A 208 -37.59 13.16 -33.36
CA PRO A 208 -38.99 13.35 -33.06
C PRO A 208 -39.15 13.79 -31.61
N GLY A 209 -39.71 14.99 -31.43
CA GLY A 209 -40.33 15.40 -30.18
C GLY A 209 -41.61 14.60 -29.95
N GLY A 210 -41.81 14.19 -28.71
CA GLY A 210 -43.06 13.64 -28.20
C GLY A 210 -43.67 14.63 -27.21
N ASP A 211 -44.97 14.76 -27.37
CA ASP A 211 -45.83 15.88 -26.99
C ASP A 211 -46.22 15.89 -25.51
N GLN A 212 -46.75 17.04 -25.13
CA GLN A 212 -47.35 17.38 -23.85
C GLN A 212 -48.65 16.62 -23.58
N GLY A 213 -48.86 16.31 -22.30
CA GLY A 213 -50.16 15.99 -21.68
C GLY A 213 -49.86 15.69 -20.21
N GLY A 214 -50.43 16.34 -19.20
CA GLY A 214 -51.68 17.06 -19.12
C GLY A 214 -52.54 16.40 -18.06
N LEU A 215 -52.73 17.12 -16.95
CA LEU A 215 -53.89 17.12 -16.04
C LEU A 215 -53.95 16.18 -14.82
N GLN A 216 -54.50 16.79 -13.76
CA GLN A 216 -55.11 16.28 -12.51
C GLN A 216 -54.14 16.02 -11.34
N GLN A 217 -53.93 16.96 -10.40
CA GLN A 217 -54.83 17.39 -9.30
C GLN A 217 -55.53 16.22 -8.58
N LEU A 218 -55.15 15.99 -7.31
CA LEU A 218 -56.01 15.68 -6.16
C LEU A 218 -55.17 15.72 -4.85
N HIS A 219 -55.24 16.84 -4.12
CA HIS A 219 -55.33 16.86 -2.64
C HIS A 219 -56.83 16.60 -2.27
N PRO A 220 -57.29 16.38 -1.01
CA PRO A 220 -56.66 16.57 0.31
C PRO A 220 -56.98 15.51 1.40
N ALA A 221 -56.33 15.60 2.57
CA ALA A 221 -56.85 15.43 3.95
C ALA A 221 -55.66 15.57 4.91
N GLU A 222 -55.43 16.70 5.60
CA GLU A 222 -56.11 17.16 6.83
C GLU A 222 -56.37 16.06 7.87
N HIS A 223 -55.45 15.96 8.85
CA HIS A 223 -55.74 15.58 10.22
C HIS A 223 -54.66 16.16 11.16
N ASP A 224 -55.00 17.26 11.85
CA ASP A 224 -54.39 17.67 13.12
C ASP A 224 -55.12 16.94 14.31
N PRO A 225 -54.82 17.24 15.58
CA PRO A 225 -53.77 16.61 16.38
C PRO A 225 -54.34 15.89 17.62
N VAL A 226 -53.63 14.91 18.17
CA VAL A 226 -53.96 14.39 19.52
C VAL A 226 -52.74 14.43 20.42
N GLN A 227 -52.82 15.32 21.41
CA GLN A 227 -52.00 15.30 22.63
C GLN A 227 -52.32 14.06 23.46
N SER A 228 -51.29 13.43 24.04
CA SER A 228 -51.13 13.23 25.49
C SER A 228 -50.28 12.00 25.78
N GLY A 229 -49.25 12.17 26.61
CA GLY A 229 -48.53 11.03 27.19
C GLY A 229 -47.11 11.36 27.62
N ALA A 230 -46.97 12.22 28.63
CA ALA A 230 -45.73 12.33 29.38
C ALA A 230 -45.48 11.00 30.10
N VAL A 231 -44.39 10.31 29.76
CA VAL A 231 -43.80 9.28 30.60
C VAL A 231 -42.32 9.60 30.76
N SER A 232 -41.99 10.03 31.96
CA SER A 232 -40.62 10.19 32.45
C SER A 232 -39.87 8.87 32.39
N GLY A 233 -38.59 8.96 32.06
CA GLY A 233 -37.58 8.00 32.51
C GLY A 233 -36.92 7.19 31.41
N GLN A 234 -35.87 7.76 30.80
CA GLN A 234 -34.55 7.12 30.69
C GLN A 234 -33.62 8.10 29.99
N SER A 235 -32.55 8.49 30.67
CA SER A 235 -31.44 9.22 30.06
C SER A 235 -30.97 8.48 28.82
N PRO A 236 -30.81 9.15 27.66
CA PRO A 236 -30.21 8.49 26.51
C PRO A 236 -28.80 8.05 26.91
N ALA A 237 -28.56 6.74 26.75
CA ALA A 237 -27.25 6.15 26.94
C ALA A 237 -26.24 6.93 26.12
N THR A 238 -25.16 7.35 26.79
CA THR A 238 -23.99 7.99 26.21
C THR A 238 -23.61 7.30 24.90
N ALA A 239 -23.66 8.07 23.80
CA ALA A 239 -23.26 7.59 22.49
C ALA A 239 -21.84 7.00 22.56
N PRO A 240 -21.55 5.89 21.87
CA PRO A 240 -20.26 5.23 21.98
C PRO A 240 -19.12 6.19 21.56
N GLU A 241 -18.13 6.30 22.44
CA GLU A 241 -16.90 7.09 22.35
C GLU A 241 -15.94 6.59 21.25
N GLN A 242 -16.46 6.06 20.14
CA GLN A 242 -15.67 5.61 18.98
C GLN A 242 -15.37 6.74 17.99
N ALA A 243 -15.94 7.94 18.19
CA ALA A 243 -15.64 9.11 17.37
C ALA A 243 -14.25 9.71 17.65
N ALA A 244 -13.64 9.38 18.79
CA ALA A 244 -12.39 10.01 19.23
C ALA A 244 -11.14 9.50 18.48
N GLU A 245 -11.09 8.23 18.09
CA GLU A 245 -9.92 7.63 17.40
C GLU A 245 -9.76 8.06 15.94
N ASN A 246 -10.82 8.58 15.29
CA ASN A 246 -10.79 9.00 13.88
C ASN A 246 -10.51 10.50 13.67
N LEU A 247 -10.43 11.29 14.75
CA LEU A 247 -10.13 12.73 14.71
C LEU A 247 -8.86 13.13 13.93
N PRO A 248 -7.71 12.42 14.05
CA PRO A 248 -6.52 12.82 13.28
C PRO A 248 -6.69 12.62 11.77
N MET A 249 -7.59 11.73 11.33
CA MET A 249 -7.79 11.44 9.92
C MET A 249 -8.66 12.48 9.21
N ILE A 250 -9.64 13.05 9.92
CA ILE A 250 -10.53 14.11 9.39
C ILE A 250 -9.77 15.43 9.18
N ARG A 251 -8.62 15.62 9.84
CA ARG A 251 -7.73 16.79 9.65
C ARG A 251 -6.62 16.55 8.62
N SER A 252 -6.69 15.46 7.85
CA SER A 252 -5.71 15.15 6.82
C SER A 252 -5.88 16.06 5.59
N PRO A 253 -4.80 16.55 4.97
CA PRO A 253 -4.89 17.30 3.71
C PRO A 253 -5.56 16.49 2.58
N ILE A 254 -5.46 15.16 2.62
CA ILE A 254 -6.18 14.27 1.68
C ILE A 254 -7.69 14.37 1.90
N TRP A 255 -8.16 14.47 3.15
CA TRP A 255 -9.57 14.62 3.47
C TRP A 255 -10.12 15.93 2.92
N ASP A 256 -9.41 17.04 3.15
CA ASP A 256 -9.80 18.35 2.65
C ASP A 256 -9.86 18.38 1.12
N HIS A 257 -8.89 17.75 0.44
CA HIS A 257 -8.89 17.60 -1.02
C HIS A 257 -10.11 16.81 -1.52
N VAL A 258 -10.37 15.63 -0.94
CA VAL A 258 -11.49 14.76 -1.31
C VAL A 258 -12.83 15.46 -1.05
N LYS A 259 -12.95 16.22 0.05
CA LYS A 259 -14.13 17.02 0.37
C LYS A 259 -14.33 18.16 -0.63
N ALA A 260 -13.26 18.88 -0.98
CA ALA A 260 -13.30 19.98 -1.96
C ALA A 260 -13.68 19.49 -3.36
N LEU A 261 -13.29 18.26 -3.72
CA LEU A 261 -13.63 17.65 -5.00
C LEU A 261 -15.15 17.47 -5.20
N GLY A 262 -15.92 17.40 -4.12
CA GLY A 262 -17.37 17.18 -4.16
C GLY A 262 -17.77 15.90 -4.87
N PHE A 263 -19.03 15.87 -5.36
CA PHE A 263 -19.59 14.80 -6.16
C PHE A 263 -20.14 15.36 -7.48
N PRO A 264 -19.45 15.18 -8.61
CA PRO A 264 -20.01 15.51 -9.91
C PRO A 264 -21.27 14.66 -10.18
N LYS A 265 -22.13 15.11 -11.09
CA LYS A 265 -23.38 14.41 -11.40
C LYS A 265 -23.10 12.95 -11.80
N GLY A 266 -23.76 12.01 -11.11
CA GLY A 266 -23.59 10.57 -11.34
C GLY A 266 -22.44 9.92 -10.56
N TRP A 267 -21.73 10.68 -9.72
CA TRP A 267 -20.74 10.16 -8.78
C TRP A 267 -21.25 10.28 -7.36
N ASP A 268 -20.90 9.31 -6.53
CA ASP A 268 -21.11 9.33 -5.10
C ASP A 268 -19.86 8.79 -4.37
N ALA A 269 -19.93 8.75 -3.04
CA ALA A 269 -18.81 8.30 -2.23
C ALA A 269 -18.53 6.80 -2.38
N GLU A 270 -19.56 6.01 -2.66
CA GLU A 270 -19.43 4.55 -2.78
C GLU A 270 -18.73 4.21 -4.08
N LEU A 271 -19.12 4.86 -5.17
CA LEU A 271 -18.50 4.72 -6.48
C LEU A 271 -17.04 5.20 -6.49
N ASP A 272 -16.75 6.32 -5.81
CA ASP A 272 -15.37 6.79 -5.61
C ASP A 272 -14.52 5.73 -4.87
N LEU A 273 -15.07 5.12 -3.81
CA LEU A 273 -14.38 4.10 -3.02
C LEU A 273 -14.16 2.82 -3.85
N GLU A 274 -15.21 2.30 -4.47
CA GLU A 274 -15.19 1.08 -5.27
C GLU A 274 -14.19 1.19 -6.42
N MET A 275 -14.17 2.34 -7.10
CA MET A 275 -13.22 2.62 -8.18
C MET A 275 -11.76 2.56 -7.67
N VAL A 276 -11.44 3.23 -6.56
CA VAL A 276 -10.08 3.27 -6.03
C VAL A 276 -9.64 1.90 -5.52
N GLU A 277 -10.52 1.13 -4.87
CA GLU A 277 -10.23 -0.24 -4.42
C GLU A 277 -10.06 -1.21 -5.60
N ALA A 278 -10.81 -1.05 -6.69
CA ALA A 278 -10.61 -1.83 -7.91
C ALA A 278 -9.24 -1.57 -8.55
N PHE A 279 -8.81 -0.30 -8.64
CA PHE A 279 -7.47 0.01 -9.13
C PHE A 279 -6.36 -0.48 -8.20
N ALA A 280 -6.57 -0.46 -6.88
CA ALA A 280 -5.63 -1.06 -5.92
C ALA A 280 -5.45 -2.58 -6.12
N ARG A 281 -6.49 -3.27 -6.59
CA ARG A 281 -6.45 -4.69 -6.96
C ARG A 281 -5.89 -4.96 -8.36
N GLY A 282 -5.56 -3.92 -9.13
CA GLY A 282 -5.06 -4.05 -10.51
C GLY A 282 -6.15 -4.32 -11.55
N VAL A 283 -7.41 -4.00 -11.25
CA VAL A 283 -8.51 -4.10 -12.23
C VAL A 283 -8.26 -3.11 -13.37
N LYS A 284 -8.41 -3.57 -14.61
CA LYS A 284 -8.26 -2.73 -15.80
C LYS A 284 -9.43 -1.76 -15.91
N VAL A 285 -9.14 -0.54 -16.36
CA VAL A 285 -10.15 0.52 -16.48
C VAL A 285 -11.36 0.15 -17.34
N ASP A 286 -11.16 -0.56 -18.44
CA ASP A 286 -12.27 -0.93 -19.33
C ASP A 286 -13.17 -2.02 -18.73
N GLN A 287 -12.60 -2.89 -17.89
CA GLN A 287 -13.38 -3.87 -17.12
C GLN A 287 -14.19 -3.13 -16.05
N LEU A 288 -13.55 -2.23 -15.31
CA LEU A 288 -14.21 -1.45 -14.26
C LEU A 288 -15.31 -0.54 -14.81
N ALA A 289 -15.10 0.03 -16.00
CA ALA A 289 -16.11 0.81 -16.71
C ALA A 289 -17.37 0.00 -17.02
N LEU A 290 -17.21 -1.25 -17.44
CA LEU A 290 -18.31 -2.17 -17.68
C LEU A 290 -19.00 -2.60 -16.38
N ASP A 291 -18.22 -2.89 -15.34
CA ASP A 291 -18.75 -3.33 -14.03
C ASP A 291 -19.57 -2.24 -13.33
N LEU A 292 -19.15 -0.97 -13.45
CA LEU A 292 -19.81 0.18 -12.84
C LEU A 292 -20.86 0.86 -13.74
N ASP A 293 -20.98 0.45 -15.00
CA ASP A 293 -21.77 1.13 -16.04
C ASP A 293 -21.42 2.64 -16.17
N VAL A 294 -20.12 2.95 -16.12
CA VAL A 294 -19.58 4.32 -16.24
C VAL A 294 -18.56 4.39 -17.37
N ASP A 295 -18.60 5.46 -18.17
CA ASP A 295 -17.64 5.67 -19.25
C ASP A 295 -16.17 5.63 -18.75
N SER A 296 -15.31 4.85 -19.43
CA SER A 296 -13.89 4.68 -19.07
C SER A 296 -13.13 6.01 -18.94
N LYS A 297 -13.49 7.03 -19.72
CA LYS A 297 -12.85 8.35 -19.64
C LYS A 297 -13.24 9.04 -18.34
N LEU A 298 -14.51 8.98 -17.94
CA LEU A 298 -14.97 9.56 -16.67
C LEU A 298 -14.29 8.89 -15.48
N ILE A 299 -14.10 7.56 -15.51
CA ILE A 299 -13.34 6.83 -14.48
C ILE A 299 -11.89 7.33 -14.41
N LYS A 300 -11.21 7.48 -15.57
CA LYS A 300 -9.82 7.98 -15.60
C LYS A 300 -9.72 9.41 -15.05
N ASP A 301 -10.60 10.29 -15.50
CA ASP A 301 -10.62 11.70 -15.09
C ASP A 301 -10.91 11.80 -13.59
N ARG A 302 -11.86 11.01 -13.07
CA ARG A 302 -12.19 10.99 -11.64
C ARG A 302 -11.05 10.41 -10.81
N TYR A 303 -10.45 9.31 -11.23
CA TYR A 303 -9.31 8.70 -10.52
C TYR A 303 -8.09 9.63 -10.49
N ALA A 304 -7.81 10.31 -11.59
CA ALA A 304 -6.74 11.32 -11.64
C ALA A 304 -7.01 12.46 -10.64
N ALA A 305 -8.25 12.94 -10.56
CA ALA A 305 -8.65 14.01 -9.64
C ALA A 305 -8.56 13.59 -8.16
N LEU A 306 -9.00 12.38 -7.80
CA LEU A 306 -8.89 11.84 -6.44
C LEU A 306 -7.44 11.63 -6.03
N THR A 307 -6.61 11.07 -6.93
CA THR A 307 -5.21 10.75 -6.63
C THR A 307 -4.26 11.94 -6.71
N ALA A 308 -4.72 13.12 -7.15
CA ALA A 308 -3.86 14.30 -7.30
C ALA A 308 -3.14 14.69 -5.99
N CYS A 309 -3.82 14.56 -4.85
CA CYS A 309 -3.28 14.91 -3.53
C CYS A 309 -2.25 13.90 -2.97
N ILE A 310 -2.09 12.75 -3.61
CA ILE A 310 -1.14 11.69 -3.19
C ILE A 310 -0.06 11.43 -4.23
N ARG A 311 0.06 12.31 -5.23
CA ARG A 311 1.13 12.28 -6.23
C ARG A 311 2.27 13.19 -5.80
N ASN A 312 3.50 12.76 -6.06
CA ASN A 312 4.67 13.61 -5.89
C ASN A 312 4.83 14.58 -7.08
N ASP A 313 5.82 15.46 -7.01
CA ASP A 313 6.11 16.46 -8.05
C ASP A 313 6.44 15.86 -9.43
N ARG A 314 6.74 14.56 -9.49
CA ARG A 314 7.00 13.81 -10.72
C ARG A 314 5.74 13.11 -11.27
N GLY A 315 4.59 13.31 -10.63
CA GLY A 315 3.32 12.70 -11.01
C GLY A 315 3.17 11.23 -10.59
N HIS A 316 4.14 10.67 -9.85
CA HIS A 316 4.07 9.31 -9.33
C HIS A 316 3.28 9.27 -8.02
N MET A 317 2.50 8.22 -7.84
CA MET A 317 1.75 7.98 -6.60
C MET A 317 2.72 7.63 -5.47
N GLN A 318 2.56 8.27 -4.31
CA GLN A 318 3.34 7.95 -3.10
C GLN A 318 2.92 6.59 -2.55
N ILE A 319 3.87 5.81 -2.03
CA ILE A 319 3.66 4.43 -1.53
C ILE A 319 2.53 4.41 -0.47
N ASP A 320 2.65 5.25 0.56
CA ASP A 320 1.65 5.32 1.63
C ASP A 320 0.39 6.11 1.24
N GLY A 321 0.43 6.82 0.11
CA GLY A 321 -0.63 7.72 -0.32
C GLY A 321 -1.90 6.96 -0.68
N GLN A 322 -1.76 5.81 -1.35
CA GLN A 322 -2.90 5.01 -1.79
C GLN A 322 -3.68 4.41 -0.62
N GLU A 323 -2.99 3.86 0.38
CA GLU A 323 -3.63 3.31 1.58
C GLU A 323 -4.38 4.40 2.36
N LYS A 324 -3.74 5.56 2.56
CA LYS A 324 -4.35 6.72 3.24
C LYS A 324 -5.61 7.20 2.50
N LEU A 325 -5.56 7.27 1.17
CA LEU A 325 -6.72 7.65 0.35
C LEU A 325 -7.88 6.66 0.50
N VAL A 326 -7.62 5.35 0.41
CA VAL A 326 -8.64 4.32 0.60
C VAL A 326 -9.27 4.42 2.00
N ARG A 327 -8.46 4.60 3.04
CA ARG A 327 -8.95 4.74 4.42
C ARG A 327 -9.87 5.96 4.57
N ILE A 328 -9.50 7.09 3.96
CA ILE A 328 -10.31 8.31 3.94
C ILE A 328 -11.63 8.12 3.18
N LEU A 329 -11.62 7.47 2.03
CA LEU A 329 -12.83 7.20 1.25
C LEU A 329 -13.79 6.27 2.02
N ARG A 330 -13.28 5.23 2.70
CA ARG A 330 -14.08 4.36 3.57
C ARG A 330 -14.77 5.15 4.67
N GLU A 331 -14.06 6.07 5.33
CA GLU A 331 -14.63 6.88 6.40
C GLU A 331 -15.67 7.88 5.86
N ARG A 332 -15.42 8.46 4.68
CA ARG A 332 -16.39 9.32 3.99
C ARG A 332 -17.70 8.59 3.69
N VAL A 333 -17.63 7.36 3.19
CA VAL A 333 -18.80 6.50 2.97
C VAL A 333 -19.57 6.25 4.27
N LYS A 334 -18.86 5.91 5.36
CA LYS A 334 -19.51 5.72 6.68
C LYS A 334 -20.25 6.95 7.16
N ILE A 335 -19.62 8.13 7.09
CA ILE A 335 -20.22 9.40 7.53
C ILE A 335 -21.49 9.72 6.71
N LEU A 336 -21.44 9.54 5.39
CA LEU A 336 -22.59 9.80 4.52
C LEU A 336 -23.73 8.81 4.75
N ARG A 337 -23.43 7.52 4.96
CA ARG A 337 -24.43 6.51 5.34
C ARG A 337 -25.07 6.81 6.69
N ALA A 338 -24.29 7.29 7.67
CA ALA A 338 -24.82 7.69 8.96
C ALA A 338 -25.74 8.92 8.84
N GLY A 339 -25.34 9.92 8.05
CA GLY A 339 -26.16 11.10 7.77
C GLY A 339 -27.47 10.76 7.05
N ALA A 340 -27.43 9.86 6.07
CA ALA A 340 -28.63 9.42 5.34
C ALA A 340 -29.63 8.64 6.19
N LYS A 341 -29.18 7.97 7.26
CA LYS A 341 -30.08 7.27 8.21
C LYS A 341 -30.75 8.20 9.22
N ALA A 342 -30.19 9.40 9.42
CA ALA A 342 -30.69 10.36 10.39
C ALA A 342 -31.67 11.38 9.77
N ALA A 343 -31.73 11.46 8.44
CA ALA A 343 -32.66 12.28 7.67
C ALA A 343 -33.93 11.49 7.34
#